data_AF-A0A6G9YQS6-F1
#
_entry.id   AF-A0A6G9YQS6-F1
#
_cell.length_a   1.000
_cell.length_b   1.000
_cell.length_c   1.000
_cell.angle_alpha   90.00
_cell.angle_beta   90.00
_cell.angle_gamma   90.00
#
_symmetry.space_group_name_H-M   'P 1'
#
loop_
_entity.id
_entity.type
_entity.pdbx_description
1 polymer ?
#
loop_
_entity_poly.entity_id
_entity_poly.type
_entity_poly.pdbx_seq_one_letter_code
_entity_poly.pdbx_strand_id
1 'polypeptide(L)'
;MFAYSTPGDSVLNLFTEPPEVPGPEAIDAVAETETAPIITTHRVTYSDRLKVFIGPSEKVQNFLRPLRRLDGYDRYSVCMTRLPAPMRSLDIPATPSADRGEDQLTCMGSADELVIELRRTVDGATRRYLVGTHPDRVGVPVLTISVQRGMHQLRVHFDEVFTADEAAEILTAYYRTGEVPSQFTLRELVIR
;
A
#
# COMPACT_ATOMS: atom_id res chain seq x y z
N MET A 1 -87.72 7.77 23.85
CA MET A 1 -88.33 6.79 24.77
C MET A 1 -88.05 5.39 24.21
N PHE A 2 -87.90 4.39 25.08
CA PHE A 2 -87.60 2.96 24.82
C PHE A 2 -88.35 2.36 23.59
N ALA A 3 -87.83 1.37 22.83
CA ALA A 3 -86.51 0.71 22.69
C ALA A 3 -86.49 -0.02 21.30
N TYR A 4 -85.67 -1.01 20.90
CA TYR A 4 -84.66 -1.91 21.54
C TYR A 4 -83.64 -2.43 20.48
N SER A 5 -82.80 -3.42 20.84
CA SER A 5 -81.80 -4.10 19.99
C SER A 5 -82.42 -5.13 19.01
N THR A 6 -81.73 -5.69 18.00
CA THR A 6 -80.26 -5.82 17.77
C THR A 6 -79.95 -5.85 16.26
N PRO A 7 -78.81 -5.31 15.77
CA PRO A 7 -78.43 -5.37 14.36
C PRO A 7 -77.79 -6.71 13.96
N GLY A 8 -77.74 -6.98 12.65
CA GLY A 8 -77.08 -8.15 12.09
C GLY A 8 -76.77 -8.00 10.61
N ASP A 9 -75.75 -7.22 10.27
CA ASP A 9 -75.14 -7.21 8.94
C ASP A 9 -73.66 -6.75 9.00
N SER A 10 -72.84 -7.19 8.04
CA SER A 10 -71.41 -6.86 7.83
C SER A 10 -70.41 -7.15 8.95
N VAL A 11 -69.51 -8.12 8.75
CA VAL A 11 -68.10 -7.84 8.37
C VAL A 11 -67.37 -9.07 7.80
N LEU A 12 -66.61 -8.80 6.72
CA LEU A 12 -65.31 -9.38 6.34
C LEU A 12 -64.78 -10.63 7.10
N ASN A 13 -64.71 -11.77 6.41
CA ASN A 13 -63.69 -12.80 6.67
C ASN A 13 -62.60 -12.69 5.61
N LEU A 14 -61.63 -11.80 5.84
CA LEU A 14 -60.47 -11.63 4.97
C LEU A 14 -59.28 -12.45 5.50
N PHE A 15 -59.29 -13.75 5.23
CA PHE A 15 -58.16 -14.64 5.49
C PHE A 15 -57.79 -15.42 4.22
N THR A 16 -57.07 -14.73 3.33
CA THR A 16 -56.26 -15.40 2.31
C THR A 16 -55.25 -16.30 3.00
N GLU A 17 -55.07 -17.52 2.49
CA GLU A 17 -54.03 -18.42 2.99
C GLU A 17 -52.65 -17.76 2.86
N PRO A 18 -51.74 -17.94 3.84
CA PRO A 18 -50.38 -17.43 3.71
C PRO A 18 -49.70 -18.12 2.52
N PRO A 19 -48.89 -17.39 1.72
CA PRO A 19 -48.20 -18.00 0.59
C PRO A 19 -47.29 -19.13 1.08
N GLU A 20 -47.30 -20.24 0.35
CA GLU A 20 -46.50 -21.42 0.63
C GLU A 20 -45.03 -21.02 0.74
N VAL A 21 -44.46 -21.12 1.94
CA VAL A 21 -43.06 -20.79 2.18
C VAL A 21 -42.23 -21.87 1.49
N PRO A 22 -41.40 -21.53 0.48
CA PRO A 22 -40.51 -22.51 -0.10
C PRO A 22 -39.63 -23.06 1.02
N GLY A 23 -39.56 -24.40 1.11
CA GLY A 23 -38.62 -25.05 2.01
C GLY A 23 -37.19 -24.58 1.72
N PRO A 24 -36.23 -24.79 2.64
CA PRO A 24 -34.86 -24.33 2.43
C PRO A 24 -34.28 -24.98 1.17
N GLU A 25 -34.32 -24.23 0.06
CA GLU A 25 -33.60 -24.56 -1.15
C GLU A 25 -32.15 -24.79 -0.73
N ALA A 26 -31.58 -25.91 -1.17
CA ALA A 26 -30.20 -26.21 -0.87
C ALA A 26 -29.38 -25.01 -1.35
N ILE A 27 -28.74 -24.30 -0.43
CA ILE A 27 -27.78 -23.27 -0.77
C ILE A 27 -26.69 -23.97 -1.57
N ASP A 28 -26.77 -23.87 -2.90
CA ASP A 28 -25.78 -24.40 -3.81
C ASP A 28 -24.44 -23.91 -3.29
N ALA A 29 -23.63 -24.85 -2.83
CA ALA A 29 -22.42 -24.53 -2.09
C ALA A 29 -21.57 -23.67 -3.03
N VAL A 30 -21.50 -22.36 -2.74
CA VAL A 30 -20.81 -21.39 -3.59
C VAL A 30 -19.39 -21.87 -3.67
N ALA A 31 -19.06 -22.54 -4.77
CA ALA A 31 -17.80 -23.22 -4.90
C ALA A 31 -16.74 -22.15 -4.76
N GLU A 32 -15.98 -22.21 -3.66
CA GLU A 32 -14.89 -21.27 -3.41
C GLU A 32 -13.99 -21.38 -4.63
N THR A 33 -14.10 -20.39 -5.51
CA THR A 33 -13.48 -20.46 -6.82
C THR A 33 -12.01 -20.38 -6.53
N GLU A 34 -11.32 -21.53 -6.60
CA GLU A 34 -10.01 -21.73 -6.01
C GLU A 34 -9.01 -20.82 -6.73
N THR A 35 -8.92 -19.59 -6.23
CA THR A 35 -8.37 -18.47 -6.96
C THR A 35 -6.87 -18.66 -6.91
N ALA A 36 -6.31 -19.09 -8.06
CA ALA A 36 -4.94 -19.56 -8.19
C ALA A 36 -3.99 -18.74 -7.29
N PRO A 37 -3.32 -19.39 -6.33
CA PRO A 37 -2.84 -18.72 -5.12
C PRO A 37 -1.91 -17.56 -5.47
N ILE A 38 -2.21 -16.38 -4.93
CA ILE A 38 -1.53 -15.13 -5.29
C ILE A 38 -0.02 -15.29 -5.05
N ILE A 39 0.72 -15.40 -6.15
CA ILE A 39 2.18 -15.41 -6.16
C ILE A 39 2.63 -13.98 -5.92
N THR A 40 3.14 -13.74 -4.72
CA THR A 40 3.70 -12.45 -4.31
C THR A 40 5.12 -12.30 -4.85
N THR A 41 5.48 -11.06 -5.15
CA THR A 41 6.81 -10.69 -5.67
C THR A 41 7.46 -9.56 -4.88
N HIS A 42 6.65 -8.75 -4.19
CA HIS A 42 7.10 -7.62 -3.39
C HIS A 42 6.35 -7.54 -2.07
N ARG A 43 7.02 -7.02 -1.05
CA ARG A 43 6.43 -6.52 0.21
C ARG A 43 6.38 -5.01 0.16
N VAL A 44 5.24 -4.42 0.49
CA VAL A 44 5.09 -2.98 0.75
C VAL A 44 4.83 -2.78 2.25
N THR A 45 5.59 -1.88 2.87
CA THR A 45 5.47 -1.50 4.28
C THR A 45 5.11 -0.04 4.38
N TYR A 46 4.02 0.27 5.08
CA TYR A 46 3.52 1.64 5.29
C TYR A 46 3.86 2.11 6.70
N SER A 47 4.82 3.04 6.80
CA SER A 47 5.18 3.72 8.06
C SER A 47 5.44 2.74 9.21
N ASP A 48 6.18 1.66 8.91
CA ASP A 48 6.52 0.48 9.73
C ASP A 48 5.37 -0.30 10.38
N ARG A 49 4.12 0.10 10.15
CA ARG A 49 2.92 -0.46 10.79
C ARG A 49 2.26 -1.53 9.92
N LEU A 50 1.72 -1.15 8.75
CA LEU A 50 0.99 -2.06 7.86
C LEU A 50 1.96 -2.69 6.85
N LYS A 51 1.89 -4.02 6.70
CA LYS A 51 2.64 -4.79 5.69
C LYS A 51 1.65 -5.45 4.75
N VAL A 52 1.88 -5.32 3.45
CA VAL A 52 1.09 -5.94 2.37
C VAL A 52 2.04 -6.64 1.43
N PHE A 53 1.64 -7.78 0.88
CA PHE A 53 2.37 -8.48 -0.16
C PHE A 53 1.58 -8.42 -1.47
N ILE A 54 2.27 -8.10 -2.57
CA ILE A 54 1.64 -7.84 -3.88
C ILE A 54 2.22 -8.75 -4.96
N GLY A 55 1.38 -9.10 -5.93
CA GLY A 55 1.76 -9.92 -7.09
C GLY A 55 2.53 -9.14 -8.17
N PRO A 56 2.67 -9.68 -9.38
CA PRO A 56 3.38 -9.05 -10.51
C PRO A 56 2.51 -8.11 -11.38
N SER A 57 1.24 -7.84 -10.99
CA SER A 57 0.25 -7.13 -11.81
C SER A 57 -0.42 -5.93 -11.11
N GLU A 58 0.30 -5.30 -10.17
CA GLU A 58 -0.19 -4.15 -9.38
C GLU A 58 -0.33 -2.87 -10.25
N LYS A 59 -1.29 -2.00 -9.91
CA LYS A 59 -1.57 -0.76 -10.66
C LYS A 59 -0.95 0.47 -9.99
N VAL A 60 -0.39 1.38 -10.78
CA VAL A 60 0.20 2.68 -10.37
C VAL A 60 -0.62 3.42 -9.31
N GLN A 61 -1.94 3.49 -9.52
CA GLN A 61 -2.90 4.19 -8.66
C GLN A 61 -2.93 3.64 -7.22
N ASN A 62 -2.54 2.37 -7.03
CA ASN A 62 -2.49 1.69 -5.74
C ASN A 62 -1.27 2.14 -4.91
N PHE A 63 -0.23 2.69 -5.55
CA PHE A 63 0.92 3.32 -4.89
C PHE A 63 0.71 4.83 -4.66
N LEU A 64 0.11 5.53 -5.63
CA LEU A 64 -0.16 6.97 -5.54
C LEU A 64 -1.11 7.33 -4.38
N ARG A 65 -2.19 6.55 -4.17
CA ARG A 65 -3.17 6.82 -3.12
C ARG A 65 -2.59 6.75 -1.69
N PRO A 66 -1.68 5.81 -1.35
CA PRO A 66 -0.88 5.89 -0.13
C PRO A 66 0.05 7.10 -0.05
N LEU A 67 0.80 7.42 -1.10
CA LEU A 67 1.78 8.51 -1.11
C LEU A 67 1.11 9.88 -0.86
N ARG A 68 -0.02 10.16 -1.54
CA ARG A 68 -0.87 11.34 -1.30
C ARG A 68 -1.56 11.39 0.07
N ARG A 69 -1.33 10.42 0.96
CA ARG A 69 -1.81 10.42 2.35
C ARG A 69 -0.67 10.57 3.36
N LEU A 70 0.58 10.71 2.91
CA LEU A 70 1.70 10.94 3.81
C LEU A 70 1.65 12.35 4.40
N ASP A 71 1.94 12.44 5.70
CA ASP A 71 1.96 13.67 6.49
C ASP A 71 3.33 13.94 7.14
N GLY A 72 4.32 13.03 7.00
CA GLY A 72 5.64 13.14 7.63
C GLY A 72 5.68 12.76 9.12
N TYR A 73 4.54 12.67 9.80
CA TYR A 73 4.44 12.44 11.24
C TYR A 73 4.01 11.01 11.57
N ASP A 74 2.76 10.65 11.29
CA ASP A 74 2.16 9.35 11.59
C ASP A 74 1.94 8.50 10.32
N ARG A 75 1.96 9.12 9.14
CA ARG A 75 2.06 8.47 7.84
C ARG A 75 3.27 9.09 7.16
N TYR A 76 4.46 8.53 7.39
CA TYR A 76 5.74 9.15 7.05
C TYR A 76 6.55 8.38 6.00
N SER A 77 6.16 7.14 5.65
CA SER A 77 6.85 6.36 4.62
C SER A 77 5.99 5.32 3.88
N VAL A 78 6.43 5.02 2.65
CA VAL A 78 6.08 3.83 1.85
C VAL A 78 7.39 3.15 1.44
N CYS A 79 7.67 1.98 2.02
CA CYS A 79 8.84 1.16 1.70
C CYS A 79 8.42 -0.04 0.85
N MET A 80 8.92 -0.14 -0.39
CA MET A 80 8.80 -1.33 -1.22
C MET A 80 10.07 -2.17 -1.14
N THR A 81 9.91 -3.49 -1.11
CA THR A 81 11.01 -4.44 -1.13
C THR A 81 10.67 -5.60 -2.06
N ARG A 82 11.61 -5.98 -2.93
CA ARG A 82 11.48 -7.17 -3.80
C ARG A 82 11.76 -8.43 -2.99
N LEU A 83 10.96 -9.48 -3.14
CA LEU A 83 11.24 -10.77 -2.48
C LEU A 83 12.38 -11.49 -3.24
N PRO A 84 13.23 -12.29 -2.56
CA PRO A 84 14.33 -13.02 -3.21
C PRO A 84 13.85 -13.99 -4.30
N ALA A 85 12.68 -14.59 -4.10
CA ALA A 85 11.96 -15.39 -5.08
C ALA A 85 10.45 -15.14 -4.97
N PRO A 86 9.67 -15.32 -6.06
CA PRO A 86 8.21 -15.28 -5.98
C PRO A 86 7.66 -16.44 -5.14
N MET A 87 6.72 -16.17 -4.23
CA MET A 87 6.14 -17.16 -3.31
C MET A 87 4.70 -16.81 -2.91
N ARG A 88 3.91 -17.78 -2.44
CA ARG A 88 2.53 -17.51 -1.99
C ARG A 88 2.58 -16.73 -0.67
N SER A 89 1.60 -15.86 -0.41
CA SER A 89 1.53 -15.06 0.83
C SER A 89 1.63 -15.88 2.13
N LEU A 90 1.21 -17.15 2.10
CA LEU A 90 1.23 -18.08 3.24
C LEU A 90 2.60 -18.74 3.48
N ASP A 91 3.48 -18.75 2.47
CA ASP A 91 4.82 -19.36 2.57
C ASP A 91 5.86 -18.37 3.10
N ILE A 92 5.49 -17.09 3.27
CA ILE A 92 6.41 -16.01 3.67
C ILE A 92 6.73 -16.13 5.17
N PRO A 93 8.01 -16.24 5.57
CA PRO A 93 8.38 -16.35 6.98
C PRO A 93 7.89 -15.17 7.83
N ALA A 94 7.28 -15.47 8.97
CA ALA A 94 6.89 -14.46 9.96
C ALA A 94 8.10 -13.83 10.69
N THR A 95 9.23 -14.56 10.73
CA THR A 95 10.48 -14.10 11.34
C THR A 95 11.31 -13.24 10.36
N PRO A 96 12.00 -12.18 10.80
CA PRO A 96 12.28 -11.06 9.89
C PRO A 96 13.66 -11.09 9.21
N SER A 97 14.50 -12.10 9.45
CA SER A 97 15.97 -11.92 9.39
C SER A 97 16.64 -12.20 8.04
N ALA A 98 16.15 -13.14 7.22
CA ALA A 98 16.87 -13.60 6.02
C ALA A 98 16.22 -13.15 4.70
N ASP A 99 15.03 -13.68 4.37
CA ASP A 99 14.37 -13.54 3.05
C ASP A 99 13.74 -12.17 2.79
N ARG A 100 14.31 -11.14 3.41
CA ARG A 100 13.69 -9.82 3.52
C ARG A 100 13.61 -9.07 2.21
N GLY A 101 14.42 -9.46 1.22
CA GLY A 101 14.84 -8.64 0.08
C GLY A 101 16.00 -7.72 0.48
N GLU A 102 17.07 -7.77 -0.30
CA GLU A 102 18.24 -6.91 -0.08
C GLU A 102 18.00 -5.49 -0.60
N ASP A 103 17.43 -5.39 -1.79
CA ASP A 103 17.10 -4.14 -2.47
C ASP A 103 15.72 -3.60 -2.05
N GLN A 104 15.68 -2.32 -1.67
CA GLN A 104 14.48 -1.63 -1.17
C GLN A 104 14.43 -0.21 -1.72
N LEU A 105 13.25 0.25 -2.14
CA LEU A 105 13.00 1.65 -2.47
C LEU A 105 11.98 2.23 -1.47
N THR A 106 12.33 3.35 -0.83
CA THR A 106 11.54 3.93 0.25
C THR A 106 11.28 5.41 0.01
N CYS A 107 10.02 5.78 -0.20
CA CYS A 107 9.56 7.16 -0.18
C CYS A 107 9.30 7.57 1.27
N MET A 108 9.82 8.72 1.71
CA MET A 108 9.69 9.23 3.09
C MET A 108 9.44 10.73 3.10
N GLY A 109 8.51 11.21 3.93
CA GLY A 109 8.17 12.64 4.02
C GLY A 109 6.67 12.92 4.12
N SER A 110 6.26 14.11 3.72
CA SER A 110 4.86 14.51 3.51
C SER A 110 4.48 14.31 2.02
N ALA A 111 3.19 14.34 1.67
CA ALA A 111 2.75 14.16 0.28
C ALA A 111 3.35 15.17 -0.73
N ASP A 112 3.74 16.35 -0.27
CA ASP A 112 4.31 17.43 -1.10
C ASP A 112 5.85 17.52 -1.01
N GLU A 113 6.45 16.88 0.01
CA GLU A 113 7.90 16.88 0.27
C GLU A 113 8.41 15.46 0.55
N LEU A 114 8.51 14.61 -0.48
CA LEU A 114 9.04 13.25 -0.39
C LEU A 114 10.51 13.16 -0.79
N VAL A 115 11.30 12.49 0.04
CA VAL A 115 12.64 12.01 -0.29
C VAL A 115 12.55 10.52 -0.64
N ILE A 116 13.35 10.06 -1.60
CA ILE A 116 13.35 8.66 -2.02
C ILE A 116 14.74 8.05 -1.75
N GLU A 117 14.79 7.10 -0.81
CA GLU A 117 16.00 6.30 -0.53
C GLU A 117 15.94 4.96 -1.28
N LEU A 118 16.94 4.70 -2.13
CA LEU A 118 17.26 3.37 -2.64
C LEU A 118 18.31 2.71 -1.73
N ARG A 119 17.95 1.60 -1.09
CA ARG A 119 18.89 0.67 -0.46
C ARG A 119 19.18 -0.47 -1.44
N ARG A 120 20.46 -0.83 -1.59
CA ARG A 120 20.90 -1.95 -2.44
C ARG A 120 22.12 -2.64 -1.84
N THR A 121 22.28 -3.95 -2.05
CA THR A 121 23.56 -4.61 -1.82
C THR A 121 24.46 -4.48 -3.06
N VAL A 122 25.68 -3.99 -2.87
CA VAL A 122 26.72 -3.92 -3.90
C VAL A 122 27.97 -4.59 -3.34
N ASP A 123 28.50 -5.61 -4.00
CA ASP A 123 29.68 -6.38 -3.59
C ASP A 123 29.60 -6.93 -2.15
N GLY A 124 28.39 -7.32 -1.72
CA GLY A 124 28.11 -7.79 -0.35
C GLY A 124 27.94 -6.68 0.70
N ALA A 125 28.18 -5.42 0.36
CA ALA A 125 27.93 -4.28 1.23
C ALA A 125 26.55 -3.66 0.95
N THR A 126 25.70 -3.53 1.99
CA THR A 126 24.48 -2.70 1.88
C THR A 126 24.89 -1.23 1.77
N ARG A 127 24.54 -0.60 0.65
CA ARG A 127 24.66 0.83 0.39
C ARG A 127 23.27 1.49 0.36
N ARG A 128 23.23 2.80 0.49
CA ARG A 128 22.03 3.63 0.43
C ARG A 128 22.28 4.83 -0.46
N TYR A 129 21.29 5.23 -1.23
CA TYR A 129 21.36 6.35 -2.15
C TYR A 129 20.08 7.19 -2.04
N LEU A 130 20.21 8.51 -2.12
CA LEU A 130 19.06 9.37 -2.43
C LEU A 130 18.94 9.53 -3.93
N VAL A 131 17.71 9.41 -4.42
CA VAL A 131 17.34 9.71 -5.80
C VAL A 131 17.24 11.23 -5.97
N GLY A 132 17.68 11.76 -7.11
CA GLY A 132 17.41 13.15 -7.50
C GLY A 132 17.55 13.41 -9.00
N THR A 133 17.15 14.60 -9.45
CA THR A 133 16.99 14.90 -10.88
C THR A 133 18.23 15.48 -11.57
N HIS A 134 19.25 15.98 -10.85
CA HIS A 134 20.47 16.53 -11.48
C HIS A 134 21.77 15.77 -11.12
N PRO A 135 22.66 15.52 -12.11
CA PRO A 135 23.90 14.75 -11.89
C PRO A 135 25.01 15.56 -11.20
N ASP A 136 25.28 16.78 -11.68
CA ASP A 136 26.47 17.56 -11.30
C ASP A 136 26.26 18.38 -10.02
N ARG A 137 25.99 17.68 -8.91
CA ARG A 137 25.69 18.31 -7.62
C ARG A 137 26.94 18.77 -6.88
N VAL A 138 27.17 20.08 -6.93
CA VAL A 138 28.21 20.79 -6.17
C VAL A 138 27.56 21.65 -5.09
N GLY A 139 27.81 21.34 -3.81
CA GLY A 139 27.32 22.13 -2.69
C GLY A 139 27.03 21.28 -1.45
N VAL A 140 26.58 21.93 -0.37
CA VAL A 140 26.10 21.26 0.84
C VAL A 140 24.57 21.11 0.76
N PRO A 141 23.96 19.98 1.14
CA PRO A 141 22.51 19.84 1.17
C PRO A 141 21.85 20.89 2.08
N VAL A 142 20.82 21.59 1.59
CA VAL A 142 20.26 22.80 2.22
C VAL A 142 18.91 22.59 2.91
N LEU A 143 18.16 21.55 2.54
CA LEU A 143 16.89 21.20 3.17
C LEU A 143 17.09 20.12 4.26
N THR A 144 16.21 20.14 5.26
CA THR A 144 16.14 19.11 6.30
C THR A 144 14.73 18.53 6.34
N ILE A 145 14.53 17.40 5.68
CA ILE A 145 13.24 16.70 5.69
C ILE A 145 13.16 15.88 6.98
N SER A 146 12.21 16.25 7.85
CA SER A 146 11.95 15.59 9.12
C SER A 146 10.85 14.55 8.95
N VAL A 147 11.13 13.29 9.30
CA VAL A 147 10.18 12.18 9.17
C VAL A 147 10.00 11.47 10.51
N GLN A 148 8.92 10.68 10.64
CA GLN A 148 8.63 9.89 11.83
C GLN A 148 8.60 10.76 13.10
N ARG A 149 7.84 11.87 13.05
CA ARG A 149 7.76 12.90 14.10
C ARG A 149 9.11 13.58 14.44
N GLY A 150 10.03 13.63 13.48
CA GLY A 150 11.36 14.25 13.63
C GLY A 150 12.40 13.35 14.30
N MET A 151 12.08 12.07 14.59
CA MET A 151 13.07 11.11 15.09
C MET A 151 14.13 10.76 14.03
N HIS A 152 13.85 11.03 12.75
CA HIS A 152 14.82 10.94 11.67
C HIS A 152 14.78 12.23 10.84
N GLN A 153 15.96 12.74 10.47
CA GLN A 153 16.13 13.96 9.69
C GLN A 153 17.11 13.70 8.55
N LEU A 154 16.67 13.94 7.32
CA LEU A 154 17.47 13.77 6.11
C LEU A 154 17.90 15.15 5.58
N ARG A 155 19.22 15.32 5.37
CA ARG A 155 19.77 16.51 4.73
C ARG A 155 19.84 16.31 3.23
N VAL A 156 19.05 17.10 2.50
CA VAL A 156 18.79 16.91 1.07
C VAL A 156 18.95 18.21 0.26
N HIS A 157 19.15 18.06 -1.04
CA HIS A 157 19.08 19.13 -2.02
C HIS A 157 17.63 19.30 -2.52
N PHE A 158 17.30 20.45 -3.10
CA PHE A 158 15.97 20.70 -3.68
C PHE A 158 15.58 19.69 -4.76
N ASP A 159 16.55 19.16 -5.50
CA ASP A 159 16.35 18.18 -6.58
C ASP A 159 16.29 16.73 -6.10
N GLU A 160 16.24 16.50 -4.78
CA GLU A 160 16.00 15.20 -4.11
C GLU A 160 14.62 15.14 -3.44
N VAL A 161 13.83 16.21 -3.58
CA VAL A 161 12.48 16.34 -3.05
C VAL A 161 11.48 16.21 -4.20
N PHE A 162 10.50 15.33 -4.03
CA PHE A 162 9.51 14.95 -5.02
C PHE A 162 8.10 15.10 -4.46
N THR A 163 7.13 15.36 -5.33
CA THR A 163 5.71 15.21 -5.01
C THR A 163 5.32 13.73 -4.93
N ALA A 164 4.17 13.45 -4.29
CA ALA A 164 3.55 12.12 -4.26
C ALA A 164 3.28 11.53 -5.66
N ASP A 165 3.09 12.37 -6.67
CA ASP A 165 2.86 11.95 -8.05
C ASP A 165 4.15 11.47 -8.73
N GLU A 166 5.22 12.28 -8.69
CA GLU A 166 6.54 11.89 -9.20
C GLU A 166 7.10 10.65 -8.48
N ALA A 167 6.94 10.60 -7.15
CA ALA A 167 7.33 9.45 -6.34
C ALA A 167 6.55 8.18 -6.71
N ALA A 168 5.28 8.29 -7.12
CA ALA A 168 4.48 7.15 -7.57
C ALA A 168 4.96 6.60 -8.93
N GLU A 169 5.46 7.45 -9.82
CA GLU A 169 6.06 7.01 -11.09
C GLU A 169 7.39 6.28 -10.86
N ILE A 170 8.27 6.83 -10.02
CA ILE A 170 9.56 6.22 -9.66
C ILE A 170 9.33 4.86 -8.95
N LEU A 171 8.40 4.81 -8.00
CA LEU A 171 8.05 3.58 -7.28
C LEU A 171 7.38 2.54 -8.21
N THR A 172 6.61 2.98 -9.21
CA THR A 172 6.05 2.12 -10.26
C THR A 172 7.12 1.55 -11.18
N ALA A 173 8.13 2.34 -11.56
CA ALA A 173 9.22 1.86 -12.39
C ALA A 173 10.03 0.80 -11.62
N TYR A 174 10.44 1.11 -10.39
CA TYR A 174 11.14 0.17 -9.51
C TYR A 174 10.36 -1.13 -9.27
N TYR A 175 9.04 -1.05 -9.07
CA TYR A 175 8.16 -2.23 -8.97
C TYR A 175 8.21 -3.15 -10.21
N ARG A 176 8.42 -2.58 -11.41
CA ARG A 176 8.44 -3.33 -12.67
C ARG A 176 9.83 -3.87 -13.03
N THR A 177 10.89 -3.15 -12.72
CA THR A 177 12.26 -3.45 -13.16
C THR A 177 13.17 -3.96 -12.03
N GLY A 178 12.94 -3.51 -10.80
CA GLY A 178 13.90 -3.55 -9.69
C GLY A 178 14.90 -2.38 -9.69
N GLU A 179 14.74 -1.40 -10.59
CA GLU A 179 15.69 -0.31 -10.84
C GLU A 179 15.03 1.08 -10.74
N VAL A 180 15.80 2.05 -10.26
CA VAL A 180 15.45 3.48 -10.41
C VAL A 180 15.69 3.88 -11.88
N PRO A 181 14.77 4.62 -12.54
CA PRO A 181 14.95 5.02 -13.95
C PRO A 181 16.22 5.85 -14.19
N SER A 182 16.88 5.60 -15.33
CA SER A 182 18.22 6.13 -15.63
C SER A 182 18.29 7.63 -15.91
N GLN A 183 17.16 8.34 -16.01
CA GLN A 183 17.13 9.81 -16.00
C GLN A 183 17.32 10.41 -14.59
N PHE A 184 17.17 9.61 -13.54
CA PHE A 184 17.46 10.04 -12.18
C PHE A 184 18.89 9.64 -11.77
N THR A 185 19.39 10.30 -10.74
CA THR A 185 20.77 10.20 -10.27
C THR A 185 20.78 9.80 -8.80
N LEU A 186 21.84 9.09 -8.40
CA LEU A 186 21.93 8.42 -7.09
C LEU A 186 23.09 9.00 -6.28
N ARG A 187 22.79 9.75 -5.20
CA ARG A 187 23.80 10.25 -4.25
C ARG A 187 23.96 9.29 -3.08
N GLU A 188 25.14 8.68 -2.93
CA GLU A 188 25.40 7.72 -1.84
C GLU A 188 25.35 8.40 -0.46
N LEU A 189 24.56 7.82 0.45
CA LEU A 189 24.44 8.25 1.85
C LEU A 189 25.54 7.59 2.69
N VAL A 190 26.65 8.30 2.86
CA VAL A 190 27.70 7.94 3.82
C VAL A 190 27.17 8.17 5.24
N ILE A 191 26.57 7.13 5.82
CA ILE A 191 26.29 7.06 7.26
C ILE A 191 27.64 7.09 7.99
N ARG A 192 27.75 7.95 9.00
CA ARG A 192 28.90 8.07 9.92
C ARG A 192 28.48 7.66 11.32
#